data_AF-A0A8J2ABI0-F1
#
_entry.id   AF-A0A8J2ABI0-F1
#
_cell.length_a   1.000
_cell.length_b   1.000
_cell.length_c   1.000
_cell.angle_alpha   90.00
_cell.angle_beta   90.00
_cell.angle_gamma   90.00
#
_symmetry.space_group_name_H-M   'P 1'
#
loop_
_entity.id
_entity.type
_entity.pdbx_description
1 polymer ?
#
loop_
_entity_poly.entity_id
_entity_poly.type
_entity_poly.pdbx_seq_one_letter_code
_entity_poly.pdbx_strand_id
1 'polypeptide(L)'
;MASSSSSAAGSSAGTDSFFLSPSMIMNFGFVLVLMLAVFGIPDIVRQPLISLGLMEPRSTATARHILVKEESQAAALKEKIGGNLQNFIEAARQHSTCPSGKQGGSLGSFDKGRMVPAFDAVIFDPTKALDQVHGPVPTGFGFHLIWIEARSLPDEPKAEGKKAE
;
A
#
# COMPACT_ATOMS: atom_id res chain seq x y z
N MET A 1 -10.38 -77.14 32.75
CA MET A 1 -10.62 -75.74 33.18
C MET A 1 -10.25 -74.84 32.01
N ALA A 2 -11.22 -74.08 31.52
CA ALA A 2 -11.13 -73.25 30.33
C ALA A 2 -10.17 -72.07 30.53
N SER A 3 -9.48 -71.66 29.46
CA SER A 3 -8.94 -70.30 29.32
C SER A 3 -8.70 -70.03 27.83
N SER A 4 -9.71 -69.46 27.20
CA SER A 4 -9.66 -68.83 25.89
C SER A 4 -8.86 -67.53 26.00
N SER A 5 -7.95 -67.25 25.07
CA SER A 5 -7.44 -65.89 24.87
C SER A 5 -7.36 -65.56 23.38
N SER A 6 -7.84 -64.35 23.11
CA SER A 6 -8.31 -63.83 21.83
C SER A 6 -7.20 -63.27 20.96
N SER A 7 -7.35 -63.47 19.65
CA SER A 7 -6.65 -62.82 18.56
C SER A 7 -6.60 -61.29 18.70
N ALA A 8 -5.40 -60.71 18.75
CA ALA A 8 -5.16 -59.28 18.58
C ALA A 8 -4.64 -59.03 17.16
N ALA A 9 -5.43 -58.31 16.36
CA ALA A 9 -5.07 -57.83 15.04
C ALA A 9 -4.05 -56.69 15.15
N GLY A 10 -2.89 -56.85 14.51
CA GLY A 10 -1.91 -55.79 14.34
C GLY A 10 -2.34 -54.83 13.23
N SER A 11 -2.68 -53.59 13.61
CA SER A 11 -2.88 -52.47 12.70
C SER A 11 -1.53 -51.84 12.38
N SER A 12 -1.00 -52.06 11.17
CA SER A 12 0.19 -51.37 10.69
C SER A 12 -0.20 -49.95 10.27
N ALA A 13 0.13 -48.96 11.09
CA ALA A 13 0.11 -47.56 10.70
C ALA A 13 1.19 -47.33 9.64
N GLY A 14 0.81 -47.41 8.37
CA GLY A 14 1.60 -46.94 7.25
C GLY A 14 1.68 -45.42 7.32
N THR A 15 2.88 -44.88 7.52
CA THR A 15 3.16 -43.46 7.29
C THR A 15 3.11 -43.21 5.79
N ASP A 16 1.90 -42.97 5.28
CA ASP A 16 1.68 -42.53 3.91
C ASP A 16 2.26 -41.12 3.78
N SER A 17 3.54 -41.11 3.39
CA SER A 17 4.20 -39.94 2.86
C SER A 17 3.47 -39.60 1.56
N PHE A 18 2.60 -38.59 1.64
CA PHE A 18 1.92 -37.99 0.49
C PHE A 18 2.97 -37.43 -0.48
N PHE A 19 3.49 -38.30 -1.32
CA PHE A 19 4.47 -37.97 -2.36
C PHE A 19 3.68 -37.36 -3.52
N LEU A 20 3.57 -36.03 -3.52
CA LEU A 20 2.98 -35.28 -4.62
C LEU A 20 3.80 -35.53 -5.90
N SER A 21 3.14 -35.94 -6.98
CA SER A 21 3.83 -36.22 -8.23
C SER A 21 4.38 -34.93 -8.86
N PRO A 22 5.54 -34.98 -9.54
CA PRO A 22 6.17 -33.81 -10.18
C PRO A 22 5.23 -33.04 -11.13
N SER A 23 4.32 -33.75 -11.80
CA SER A 23 3.34 -33.18 -12.74
C SER A 23 2.25 -32.35 -12.04
N MET A 24 1.89 -32.70 -10.81
CA MET A 24 0.88 -31.98 -10.02
C MET A 24 1.44 -30.70 -9.41
N ILE A 25 2.74 -30.69 -9.08
CA ILE A 25 3.48 -29.54 -8.54
C ILE A 25 3.60 -28.42 -9.60
N MET A 26 3.84 -28.76 -10.87
CA MET A 26 3.92 -27.76 -11.95
C MET A 26 2.57 -27.07 -12.23
N ASN A 27 1.46 -27.82 -12.22
CA ASN A 27 0.13 -27.24 -12.47
C ASN A 27 -0.34 -26.35 -11.31
N PHE A 28 -0.09 -26.74 -10.05
CA PHE A 28 -0.41 -25.91 -8.89
C PHE A 28 0.48 -24.67 -8.79
N GLY A 29 1.78 -24.79 -9.11
CA GLY A 29 2.70 -23.65 -9.14
C GLY A 29 2.31 -22.62 -10.20
N PHE A 30 1.95 -23.06 -11.40
CA PHE A 30 1.52 -22.16 -12.47
C PHE A 30 0.20 -21.46 -12.14
N VAL A 31 -0.78 -22.18 -11.58
CA VAL A 31 -2.06 -21.59 -11.14
C VAL A 31 -1.85 -20.60 -9.99
N LEU A 32 -0.95 -20.88 -9.06
CA LEU A 32 -0.61 -19.96 -7.96
C LEU A 32 0.05 -18.68 -8.47
N VAL A 33 1.02 -18.79 -9.38
CA VAL A 33 1.66 -17.62 -10.00
C VAL A 33 0.65 -16.78 -10.77
N LEU A 34 -0.25 -17.43 -11.51
CA LEU A 34 -1.31 -16.75 -12.26
C LEU A 34 -2.31 -16.04 -11.33
N MET A 35 -2.68 -16.69 -10.21
CA MET A 35 -3.55 -16.10 -9.19
C MET A 35 -2.90 -14.90 -8.51
N LEU A 36 -1.62 -14.97 -8.15
CA LEU A 36 -0.88 -13.84 -7.56
C LEU A 36 -0.68 -12.70 -8.56
N ALA A 37 -0.57 -12.98 -9.85
CA ALA A 37 -0.49 -11.97 -10.91
C ALA A 37 -1.84 -11.25 -11.13
N VAL A 38 -2.97 -11.96 -11.01
CA VAL A 38 -4.31 -11.39 -11.21
C VAL A 38 -4.82 -10.67 -9.95
N PHE A 39 -4.60 -11.24 -8.77
CA PHE A 39 -5.17 -10.75 -7.50
C PHE A 39 -4.16 -10.03 -6.61
N GLY A 40 -2.86 -10.03 -6.96
CA GLY A 40 -1.80 -9.52 -6.12
C GLY A 40 -1.42 -10.46 -4.98
N ILE A 41 -0.28 -10.19 -4.34
CA ILE A 41 0.17 -10.95 -3.17
C ILE A 41 -0.54 -10.40 -1.92
N PRO A 42 -1.34 -11.21 -1.21
CA PRO A 42 -2.00 -10.77 0.02
C PRO A 42 -0.98 -10.37 1.09
N ASP A 43 -1.31 -9.38 1.92
CA ASP A 43 -0.39 -8.80 2.91
C ASP A 43 0.20 -9.84 3.87
N ILE A 44 -0.54 -10.92 4.14
CA ILE A 44 -0.13 -12.01 5.04
C ILE A 44 1.08 -12.79 4.51
N VAL A 45 1.24 -12.87 3.19
CA VAL A 45 2.38 -13.54 2.53
C VAL A 45 3.47 -12.52 2.18
N ARG A 46 3.08 -11.27 1.95
CA ARG A 46 3.99 -10.16 1.64
C ARG A 46 5.01 -9.89 2.75
N GLN A 47 4.57 -9.82 4.01
CA GLN A 47 5.46 -9.49 5.13
C GLN A 47 6.56 -10.54 5.37
N PRO A 48 6.27 -11.86 5.41
CA PRO A 48 7.31 -12.90 5.45
C PRO A 48 8.28 -12.84 4.27
N LEU A 49 7.79 -12.59 3.05
CA LEU A 49 8.65 -12.51 1.86
C LEU A 49 9.63 -11.33 1.91
N ILE A 50 9.19 -10.17 2.42
CA ILE A 50 10.08 -9.01 2.65
C ILE A 50 11.12 -9.36 3.73
N SER A 51 10.70 -10.00 4.82
CA SER A 51 11.62 -10.43 5.89
C SER A 51 12.66 -11.46 5.45
N LEU A 52 12.35 -12.24 4.42
CA LEU A 52 13.26 -13.24 3.82
C LEU A 52 14.12 -12.64 2.68
N GLY A 53 13.97 -11.34 2.37
CA GLY A 53 14.71 -10.69 1.28
C GLY A 53 14.28 -11.16 -0.12
N LEU A 54 13.12 -11.80 -0.23
CA LEU A 54 12.58 -12.30 -1.50
C LEU A 54 11.68 -11.26 -2.20
N MET A 55 11.42 -10.12 -1.55
CA MET A 55 10.62 -9.04 -2.10
C MET A 55 11.00 -7.68 -1.50
N GLU A 56 11.11 -6.65 -2.34
CA GLU A 56 11.43 -5.29 -1.91
C GLU A 56 10.24 -4.63 -1.16
N PRO A 57 10.49 -3.88 -0.08
CA PRO A 57 9.46 -3.11 0.60
C PRO A 57 8.92 -2.02 -0.33
N ARG A 58 7.60 -1.91 -0.45
CA ARG A 58 6.98 -0.85 -1.26
C ARG A 58 6.89 0.44 -0.47
N SER A 59 7.14 1.56 -1.13
CA SER A 59 6.82 2.87 -0.58
C SER A 59 5.31 3.10 -0.61
N THR A 60 4.74 3.56 0.50
CA THR A 60 3.31 3.92 0.61
C THR A 60 3.15 5.35 1.09
N ALA A 61 2.06 6.01 0.72
CA ALA A 61 1.76 7.36 1.18
C ALA A 61 0.27 7.59 1.34
N THR A 62 -0.08 8.42 2.32
CA THR A 62 -1.43 8.97 2.51
C THR A 62 -1.38 10.45 2.20
N ALA A 63 -2.22 10.89 1.27
CA ALA A 63 -2.20 12.28 0.82
C ALA A 63 -3.60 12.79 0.45
N ARG A 64 -3.69 14.12 0.36
CA ARG A 64 -4.82 14.84 -0.22
C ARG A 64 -4.35 15.66 -1.41
N HIS A 65 -5.26 15.96 -2.32
CA HIS A 65 -4.97 16.84 -3.44
C HIS A 65 -6.12 17.79 -3.80
N ILE A 66 -5.75 18.91 -4.42
CA ILE A 66 -6.66 19.86 -5.06
C ILE A 66 -6.26 19.94 -6.53
N LEU A 67 -7.20 19.69 -7.42
CA LEU A 67 -6.99 19.81 -8.87
C LEU A 67 -7.70 21.04 -9.42
N VAL A 68 -6.94 21.95 -10.00
CA VAL A 68 -7.45 23.15 -10.70
C VAL A 68 -6.92 23.21 -12.13
N LYS A 69 -7.62 23.93 -13.02
CA LYS A 69 -7.23 24.05 -14.43
C LYS A 69 -6.10 25.05 -14.65
N GLU A 70 -6.10 26.14 -13.88
CA GLU A 70 -5.19 27.27 -14.05
C GLU A 70 -4.08 27.28 -12.98
N GLU A 71 -2.84 27.55 -13.39
CA GLU A 71 -1.70 27.63 -12.47
C GLU A 71 -1.86 28.78 -11.47
N SER A 72 -2.34 29.93 -11.94
CA SER A 72 -2.57 31.13 -11.13
C SER A 72 -3.56 30.85 -10.00
N GLN A 73 -4.59 30.04 -10.27
CA GLN A 73 -5.55 29.61 -9.26
C GLN A 73 -4.88 28.70 -8.22
N ALA A 74 -4.01 27.78 -8.64
CA ALA A 74 -3.28 26.92 -7.72
C ALA A 74 -2.34 27.72 -6.81
N ALA A 75 -1.63 28.71 -7.36
CA ALA A 75 -0.74 29.58 -6.59
C ALA A 75 -1.53 30.38 -5.53
N ALA A 76 -2.63 31.02 -5.93
CA ALA A 76 -3.49 31.78 -5.02
C ALA A 76 -4.08 30.90 -3.90
N LEU A 77 -4.47 29.66 -4.21
CA LEU A 77 -4.97 28.73 -3.21
C LEU A 77 -3.88 28.31 -2.23
N LYS A 78 -2.65 28.05 -2.72
CA LYS A 78 -1.52 27.69 -1.87
C LYS A 78 -1.23 28.78 -0.83
N GLU A 79 -1.24 30.05 -1.24
CA GLU A 79 -1.09 31.19 -0.34
C GLU A 79 -2.22 31.27 0.68
N LYS A 80 -3.47 31.12 0.23
CA LYS A 80 -4.66 31.14 1.10
C LYS A 80 -4.66 30.02 2.15
N ILE A 81 -4.14 28.84 1.81
CA ILE A 81 -4.10 27.70 2.72
C ILE A 81 -3.10 27.92 3.87
N GLY A 82 -1.94 28.52 3.57
CA GLY A 82 -0.95 28.93 4.58
C GLY A 82 -0.38 27.80 5.45
N GLY A 83 -0.55 26.53 5.05
CA GLY A 83 -0.13 25.36 5.84
C GLY A 83 -1.17 24.87 6.86
N ASN A 84 -2.44 25.24 6.73
CA ASN A 84 -3.51 24.72 7.57
C ASN A 84 -4.32 23.62 6.85
N LEU A 85 -4.40 22.43 7.44
CA LEU A 85 -5.11 21.28 6.86
C LEU A 85 -6.62 21.56 6.66
N GLN A 86 -7.27 22.26 7.58
CA GLN A 86 -8.69 22.58 7.44
C GLN A 86 -8.95 23.53 6.27
N ASN A 87 -8.09 24.54 6.08
CA ASN A 87 -8.17 25.42 4.91
C ASN A 87 -7.95 24.63 3.62
N PHE A 88 -7.06 23.64 3.62
CA PHE A 88 -6.86 22.74 2.49
C PHE A 88 -8.12 21.94 2.18
N ILE A 89 -8.75 21.34 3.19
CA ILE A 89 -9.99 20.55 3.06
C ILE A 89 -11.13 21.42 2.52
N GLU A 90 -11.28 22.63 3.05
CA GLU A 90 -12.27 23.61 2.59
C GLU A 90 -12.03 24.02 1.13
N ALA A 91 -10.79 24.38 0.80
CA ALA A 91 -10.39 24.72 -0.56
C ALA A 91 -10.59 23.56 -1.54
N ALA A 92 -10.33 22.33 -1.11
CA ALA A 92 -10.56 21.13 -1.90
C ALA A 92 -12.05 20.93 -2.21
N ARG A 93 -12.93 21.16 -1.24
CA ARG A 93 -14.39 21.05 -1.45
C ARG A 93 -14.92 22.12 -2.40
N GLN A 94 -14.37 23.33 -2.34
CA GLN A 94 -14.86 24.48 -3.08
C GLN A 94 -14.27 24.59 -4.50
N HIS A 95 -13.00 24.23 -4.68
CA HIS A 95 -12.26 24.53 -5.91
C HIS A 95 -11.73 23.29 -6.65
N SER A 96 -11.65 22.12 -6.00
CA SER A 96 -11.13 20.93 -6.67
C SER A 96 -12.11 20.41 -7.70
N THR A 97 -11.60 20.17 -8.91
CA THR A 97 -12.35 19.54 -10.01
C THR A 97 -12.36 18.02 -9.92
N CYS A 98 -11.59 17.43 -9.00
CA CYS A 98 -11.54 15.99 -8.78
C CYS A 98 -12.73 15.51 -7.92
N PRO A 99 -13.32 14.33 -8.18
CA PRO A 99 -14.37 13.74 -7.34
C PRO A 99 -14.00 13.64 -5.85
N SER A 100 -12.71 13.49 -5.52
CA SER A 100 -12.22 13.48 -4.14
C SER A 100 -12.39 14.82 -3.41
N GLY A 101 -12.65 15.92 -4.13
CA GLY A 101 -12.92 17.24 -3.56
C GLY A 101 -14.04 17.21 -2.51
N LYS A 102 -15.09 16.39 -2.72
CA LYS A 102 -16.18 16.21 -1.75
C LYS A 102 -15.70 15.70 -0.39
N GLN A 103 -14.63 14.90 -0.37
CA GLN A 103 -13.99 14.34 0.83
C GLN A 103 -12.79 15.17 1.29
N GLY A 104 -12.73 16.45 0.91
CA GLY A 104 -11.60 17.32 1.25
C GLY A 104 -10.32 16.90 0.54
N GLY A 105 -10.44 16.37 -0.67
CA GLY A 105 -9.29 15.98 -1.51
C GLY A 105 -8.61 14.67 -1.14
N SER A 106 -9.13 13.90 -0.18
CA SER A 106 -8.49 12.67 0.29
C SER A 106 -8.34 11.61 -0.79
N LEU A 107 -7.15 11.01 -0.88
CA LEU A 107 -6.85 9.88 -1.78
C LEU A 107 -6.71 8.54 -1.03
N GLY A 108 -6.77 8.56 0.31
CA GLY A 108 -6.44 7.41 1.13
C GLY A 108 -4.96 7.04 1.06
N SER A 109 -4.64 5.81 1.46
CA SER A 109 -3.29 5.25 1.37
C SER A 109 -3.10 4.55 0.03
N PHE A 110 -2.00 4.83 -0.66
CA PHE A 110 -1.65 4.23 -1.94
C PHE A 110 -0.16 3.87 -2.04
N ASP A 111 0.12 2.85 -2.84
CA ASP A 111 1.48 2.42 -3.17
C ASP A 111 2.10 3.34 -4.23
N LYS A 112 3.43 3.49 -4.20
CA LYS A 112 4.20 4.12 -5.28
C LYS A 112 3.93 3.43 -6.62
N GLY A 113 3.76 4.22 -7.68
CA GLY A 113 3.43 3.77 -9.03
C GLY A 113 1.93 3.70 -9.32
N ARG A 114 1.06 4.03 -8.36
CA ARG A 114 -0.40 4.06 -8.54
C ARG A 114 -0.91 5.39 -9.09
N MET A 115 -0.15 6.47 -8.94
CA MET A 115 -0.53 7.80 -9.42
C MET A 115 0.32 8.20 -10.64
N VAL A 116 0.02 9.36 -11.22
CA VAL A 116 0.80 9.89 -12.34
C VAL A 116 2.26 10.14 -11.91
N PRO A 117 3.26 9.91 -12.78
CA PRO A 117 4.67 9.96 -12.38
C PRO A 117 5.11 11.28 -11.72
N ALA A 118 4.58 12.42 -12.20
CA ALA A 118 4.88 13.73 -11.63
C ALA A 118 4.36 13.89 -10.19
N PHE A 119 3.22 13.26 -9.88
CA PHE A 119 2.60 13.28 -8.55
C PHE A 119 3.36 12.38 -7.59
N ASP A 120 3.69 11.15 -8.03
CA ASP A 120 4.50 10.21 -7.25
C ASP A 120 5.89 10.77 -6.95
N ALA A 121 6.52 11.46 -7.91
CA ALA A 121 7.82 12.09 -7.71
C ALA A 121 7.80 13.10 -6.56
N VAL A 122 6.72 13.89 -6.40
CA VAL A 122 6.61 14.86 -5.31
C VAL A 122 6.29 14.17 -3.99
N ILE A 123 5.40 13.17 -3.98
CA ILE A 123 4.98 12.52 -2.74
C ILE A 123 6.08 11.66 -2.15
N PHE A 124 6.78 10.90 -2.97
CA PHE A 124 7.84 9.98 -2.51
C PHE A 124 9.22 10.63 -2.45
N ASP A 125 9.34 11.94 -2.66
CA ASP A 125 10.59 12.68 -2.48
C ASP A 125 10.84 12.97 -0.99
N PRO A 126 11.90 12.39 -0.39
CA PRO A 126 12.21 12.53 1.03
C PRO A 126 12.44 13.99 1.47
N THR A 127 12.79 14.88 0.54
CA THR A 127 13.00 16.31 0.83
C THR A 127 11.69 17.06 1.08
N LYS A 128 10.53 16.47 0.71
CA LYS A 128 9.22 17.07 0.95
C LYS A 128 8.75 16.80 2.37
N ALA A 129 8.41 17.86 3.09
CA ALA A 129 7.89 17.80 4.45
C ALA A 129 6.46 17.21 4.49
N LEU A 130 6.16 16.51 5.58
CA LEU A 130 4.78 16.12 5.92
C LEU A 130 4.00 17.35 6.38
N ASP A 131 2.67 17.26 6.29
CA ASP A 131 1.73 18.29 6.76
C ASP A 131 1.94 19.68 6.15
N GLN A 132 2.37 19.69 4.89
CA GLN A 132 2.58 20.91 4.12
C GLN A 132 1.98 20.78 2.71
N VAL A 133 1.58 21.93 2.15
CA VAL A 133 1.12 22.04 0.76
C VAL A 133 2.31 22.09 -0.20
N HIS A 134 2.42 21.08 -1.05
CA HIS A 134 3.35 20.97 -2.16
C HIS A 134 2.67 21.30 -3.49
N GLY A 135 3.45 21.79 -4.45
CA GLY A 135 2.98 22.22 -5.76
C GLY A 135 3.03 23.74 -5.98
N PRO A 136 2.46 24.24 -7.09
CA PRO A 136 1.63 23.52 -8.05
C PRO A 136 2.40 22.47 -8.89
N VAL A 137 1.82 21.27 -9.03
CA VAL A 137 2.38 20.16 -9.81
C VAL A 137 1.61 20.04 -11.12
N PRO A 138 2.23 20.29 -12.29
CA PRO A 138 1.56 20.18 -13.57
C PRO A 138 1.39 18.72 -13.98
N THR A 139 0.19 18.39 -14.46
CA THR A 139 -0.14 17.08 -15.06
C THR A 139 -1.02 17.28 -16.29
N GLY A 140 -1.30 16.21 -17.04
CA GLY A 140 -2.23 16.26 -18.17
C GLY A 140 -3.68 16.64 -17.79
N PHE A 141 -4.02 16.64 -16.49
CA PHE A 141 -5.35 17.02 -16.01
C PHE A 141 -5.45 18.48 -15.54
N GLY A 142 -4.31 19.17 -15.40
CA GLY A 142 -4.22 20.52 -14.84
C GLY A 142 -3.12 20.63 -13.79
N PHE A 143 -3.36 21.46 -12.76
CA PHE A 143 -2.41 21.73 -11.69
C PHE A 143 -2.90 21.16 -10.37
N HIS A 144 -2.01 20.41 -9.71
CA HIS A 144 -2.29 19.78 -8.43
C HIS A 144 -1.58 20.50 -7.28
N LEU A 145 -2.30 20.78 -6.21
CA LEU A 145 -1.73 21.03 -4.89
C LEU A 145 -1.84 19.75 -4.07
N ILE A 146 -0.78 19.39 -3.36
CA ILE A 146 -0.67 18.11 -2.67
C ILE A 146 -0.41 18.36 -1.19
N TRP A 147 -1.16 17.70 -0.32
CA TRP A 147 -0.90 17.64 1.12
C TRP A 147 -0.48 16.22 1.47
N ILE A 148 0.71 16.04 2.01
CA ILE A 148 1.22 14.72 2.41
C ILE A 148 0.93 14.55 3.91
N GLU A 149 0.04 13.61 4.27
CA GLU A 149 -0.28 13.31 5.67
C GLU A 149 0.68 12.27 6.26
N ALA A 150 1.01 11.24 5.49
CA ALA A 150 1.93 10.19 5.90
C ALA A 150 2.69 9.63 4.71
N ARG A 151 3.92 9.17 4.97
CA ARG A 151 4.77 8.51 3.99
C ARG A 151 5.59 7.42 4.65
N SER A 152 5.67 6.27 4.01
CA SER A 152 6.56 5.17 4.36
C SER A 152 7.47 4.90 3.17
N LEU A 153 8.78 5.10 3.36
CA LEU A 153 9.81 4.73 2.40
C LEU A 153 10.55 3.48 2.91
N PRO A 154 10.99 2.58 2.02
CA PRO A 154 11.69 1.35 2.38
C PRO A 154 13.00 1.56 3.15
N ASP A 155 13.63 2.72 3.05
CA ASP A 155 14.95 3.01 3.66
C ASP A 155 14.90 3.98 4.86
N GLU A 156 13.71 4.35 5.34
CA GLU A 156 13.58 5.21 6.52
C GLU A 156 13.66 4.35 7.79
N PRO A 157 14.57 4.64 8.75
CA PRO A 157 14.55 3.98 10.04
C PRO A 157 13.20 4.29 10.68
N LYS A 158 12.39 3.25 10.91
CA LYS A 158 11.17 3.40 11.71
C LYS A 158 11.59 4.05 13.02
N ALA A 159 11.12 5.27 13.28
CA ALA A 159 11.25 5.88 14.59
C ALA A 159 10.55 4.93 15.58
N GLU A 160 11.34 4.11 16.26
CA GLU A 160 10.88 3.23 17.31
C GLU A 160 10.21 4.12 18.36
N GLY A 161 8.91 3.88 18.57
CA GLY A 161 8.14 4.58 19.57
C GLY A 161 8.87 4.49 20.91
N LYS A 162 9.26 5.64 21.45
CA LYS A 162 9.68 5.76 22.85
C LYS A 162 8.57 5.15 23.71
N LYS A 163 8.79 3.93 24.22
CA LYS A 163 8.12 3.50 25.44
C LYS A 163 8.62 4.44 26.53
N ALA A 164 7.71 5.26 27.03
CA ALA A 164 7.92 5.95 28.30
C ALA A 164 8.13 4.87 29.37
N GLU A 165 9.26 4.97 30.06
CA GLU A 165 9.52 4.33 31.35
C GLU A 165 9.03 5.26 32.46
#